data_AF-V4ZVN5-F1
#
_entry.id   AF-V4ZVN5-F1
#
_cell.length_a   1.000
_cell.length_b   1.000
_cell.length_c   1.000
_cell.angle_alpha   90.00
_cell.angle_beta   90.00
_cell.angle_gamma   90.00
#
_symmetry.space_group_name_H-M   'P 1'
#
loop_
_entity.id
_entity.type
_entity.pdbx_description
1 polymer ?
#
loop_
_entity_poly.entity_id
_entity_poly.type
_entity_poly.pdbx_seq_one_letter_code
_entity_poly.pdbx_strand_id
1 'polypeptide(L)'
;MDADRMLVVADDLTGAVDAGHELAARGCPTVVSTDTTPRGDAVARAVTTASRRDDPTTAAATVADVVQDAAPTTRLYKKVDSTLRGNPVAEVDAALAATDRAVAAVAPVMPPSSGHGPTGASGTTRLSRVPRRPAHQTCTDGSARRVDGRLVPRRLPACPGRARTRHV
;
A
#
# COMPACT_ATOMS: atom_id res chain seq x y z
N MET A 1 -13.95 6.72 18.71
CA MET A 1 -13.14 5.57 18.27
C MET A 1 -12.24 6.10 17.18
N ASP A 2 -10.96 6.28 17.47
CA ASP A 2 -10.04 6.85 16.49
C ASP A 2 -9.86 5.83 15.36
N ALA A 3 -10.31 6.19 14.15
CA ALA A 3 -10.17 5.37 12.98
C ALA A 3 -8.69 5.14 12.65
N ASP A 4 -8.34 3.91 12.26
CA ASP A 4 -6.99 3.56 11.82
C ASP A 4 -6.50 4.56 10.75
N ARG A 5 -5.32 5.12 10.97
CA ARG A 5 -4.75 6.14 10.07
C ARG A 5 -4.08 5.51 8.85
N MET A 6 -3.86 4.20 8.88
CA MET A 6 -3.20 3.41 7.83
C MET A 6 -3.87 2.04 7.69
N LEU A 7 -4.22 1.68 6.46
CA LEU A 7 -4.71 0.36 6.09
C LEU A 7 -3.77 -0.26 5.06
N VAL A 8 -3.20 -1.41 5.39
CA VAL A 8 -2.51 -2.29 4.47
C VAL A 8 -3.49 -3.36 4.02
N VAL A 9 -3.64 -3.53 2.70
CA VAL A 9 -4.44 -4.61 2.12
C VAL A 9 -3.49 -5.53 1.37
N ALA A 10 -3.32 -6.77 1.83
CA ALA A 10 -2.43 -7.75 1.23
C ALA A 10 -3.21 -8.87 0.53
N ASP A 11 -2.65 -9.41 -0.55
CA ASP A 11 -3.18 -10.58 -1.28
C ASP A 11 -2.97 -11.90 -0.50
N ASP A 12 -1.98 -11.94 0.41
CA ASP A 12 -1.70 -13.09 1.26
C ASP A 12 -1.33 -12.73 2.71
N LEU A 13 -1.35 -13.74 3.58
CA LEU A 13 -1.04 -13.57 5.01
C LEU A 13 0.42 -13.20 5.24
N THR A 14 1.37 -13.78 4.50
CA THR A 14 2.80 -13.48 4.66
C THR A 14 3.09 -12.02 4.35
N GLY A 15 2.53 -11.46 3.28
CA GLY A 15 2.65 -10.05 2.93
C GLY A 15 1.98 -9.12 3.93
N ALA A 16 0.84 -9.52 4.51
CA ALA A 16 0.19 -8.77 5.59
C ALA A 16 1.09 -8.70 6.84
N VAL A 17 1.64 -9.84 7.26
CA VAL A 17 2.53 -9.94 8.43
C VAL A 17 3.83 -9.17 8.20
N ASP A 18 4.46 -9.29 7.03
CA ASP A 18 5.68 -8.56 6.67
C ASP A 18 5.47 -7.04 6.74
N ALA A 19 4.42 -6.53 6.07
CA ALA A 19 4.09 -5.11 6.11
C ALA A 19 3.69 -4.64 7.53
N GLY A 20 2.96 -5.47 8.27
CA GLY A 20 2.58 -5.19 9.66
C GLY A 20 3.79 -5.12 10.59
N HIS A 21 4.73 -6.05 10.46
CA HIS A 21 5.99 -6.05 11.19
C HIS A 21 6.80 -4.79 10.91
N GLU A 22 6.93 -4.41 9.63
CA GLU A 22 7.63 -3.22 9.19
C GLU A 22 7.02 -1.91 9.75
N LEU A 23 5.69 -1.87 9.94
CA LEU A 23 5.02 -0.74 10.59
C LEU A 23 5.26 -0.75 12.11
N ALA A 24 5.12 -1.91 12.75
CA ALA A 24 5.35 -2.08 14.19
C ALA A 24 6.80 -1.74 14.58
N ALA A 25 7.78 -2.19 13.80
CA ALA A 25 9.21 -1.88 14.00
C ALA A 25 9.51 -0.37 13.93
N ARG A 26 8.65 0.42 13.28
CA ARG A 26 8.74 1.89 13.21
C ARG A 26 7.94 2.60 14.30
N GLY A 27 7.39 1.85 15.25
CA GLY A 27 6.62 2.38 16.37
C GLY A 27 5.17 2.72 16.02
N CYS A 28 4.60 2.12 14.97
CA CYS A 28 3.16 2.19 14.70
C CYS A 28 2.46 0.97 15.32
N PRO A 29 1.67 1.12 16.40
CA PRO A 29 0.78 0.05 16.87
C PRO A 29 -0.04 -0.53 15.71
N THR A 30 0.23 -1.79 15.37
CA THR A 30 -0.31 -2.42 14.16
C THR A 30 -0.97 -3.75 14.50
N VAL A 31 -2.16 -3.98 13.95
CA VAL A 31 -2.87 -5.25 14.04
C VAL A 31 -2.86 -5.94 12.67
N VAL A 32 -2.56 -7.23 12.64
CA VAL A 32 -2.76 -8.07 11.44
C VAL A 32 -4.08 -8.83 11.61
N SER A 33 -4.95 -8.80 10.59
CA SER A 33 -6.28 -9.41 10.65
C SER A 33 -6.67 -10.04 9.31
N THR A 34 -7.67 -10.91 9.35
CA THR A 34 -8.40 -11.46 8.20
C THR A 34 -9.72 -10.74 7.95
N ASP A 35 -10.04 -9.74 8.80
CA ASP A 35 -11.29 -8.98 8.76
C ASP A 35 -11.01 -7.46 8.90
N THR A 36 -12.05 -6.66 8.65
CA THR A 36 -12.04 -5.20 8.76
C THR A 36 -12.49 -4.70 10.13
N THR A 37 -12.61 -5.58 11.12
CA THR A 37 -13.09 -5.19 12.45
C THR A 37 -12.04 -4.32 13.14
N PRO A 38 -12.38 -3.09 13.57
CA PRO A 38 -11.46 -2.28 14.37
C PRO A 38 -11.10 -2.97 15.68
N ARG A 39 -9.82 -2.94 16.06
CA ARG A 39 -9.32 -3.56 17.30
C ARG A 39 -8.45 -2.59 18.09
N GLY A 40 -9.00 -2.12 19.21
CA GLY A 40 -8.28 -1.31 20.20
C GLY A 40 -7.77 0.03 19.67
N ASP A 41 -6.62 0.46 20.19
CA ASP A 41 -5.96 1.74 19.86
C ASP A 41 -4.95 1.61 18.70
N ALA A 42 -5.15 0.64 17.81
CA ALA A 42 -4.26 0.42 16.68
C ALA A 42 -4.28 1.62 15.72
N VAL A 43 -3.11 2.15 15.39
CA VAL A 43 -2.99 3.28 14.44
C VAL A 43 -2.86 2.79 13.00
N ALA A 44 -2.54 1.51 12.82
CA ALA A 44 -2.46 0.84 11.53
C ALA A 44 -3.04 -0.57 11.58
N ARG A 45 -3.54 -1.04 10.44
CA ARG A 45 -4.03 -2.41 10.26
C ARG A 45 -3.51 -3.00 8.98
N ALA A 46 -3.13 -4.26 9.03
CA ALA A 46 -2.80 -5.06 7.86
C ALA A 46 -3.82 -6.19 7.70
N VAL A 47 -4.64 -6.09 6.66
CA VAL A 47 -5.69 -7.06 6.33
C VAL A 47 -5.20 -7.94 5.20
N THR A 48 -5.24 -9.25 5.39
CA THR A 48 -5.09 -10.21 4.30
C THR A 48 -6.44 -10.48 3.64
N THR A 49 -6.48 -10.43 2.32
CA THR A 49 -7.65 -10.82 1.51
C THR A 49 -7.61 -12.28 1.08
N ALA A 50 -6.46 -12.95 1.26
CA ALA A 50 -6.22 -14.33 0.80
C ALA A 50 -6.53 -14.56 -0.70
N SER A 51 -6.55 -13.48 -1.49
CA SER A 51 -7.11 -13.45 -2.84
C SER A 51 -6.15 -13.81 -3.96
N ARG A 52 -4.89 -14.13 -3.63
CA ARG A 52 -3.85 -14.46 -4.62
C ARG A 52 -4.26 -15.57 -5.61
N ARG A 53 -5.06 -16.53 -5.15
CA ARG A 53 -5.48 -17.70 -5.95
C ARG A 53 -6.92 -17.59 -6.46
N ASP A 54 -7.60 -16.51 -6.13
CA ASP A 54 -8.96 -16.28 -6.58
C ASP A 54 -8.97 -15.84 -8.04
N ASP A 55 -10.14 -15.89 -8.67
CA ASP A 55 -10.33 -15.24 -9.95
C ASP A 55 -10.30 -13.70 -9.78
N PRO A 56 -9.97 -12.94 -10.85
CA PRO A 56 -9.82 -11.49 -10.76
C PRO A 56 -11.06 -10.75 -10.24
N THR A 57 -12.27 -11.27 -10.48
CA THR A 57 -13.53 -10.60 -10.08
C THR A 57 -13.73 -10.75 -8.58
N THR A 58 -13.53 -11.95 -8.05
CA THR A 58 -13.59 -12.23 -6.62
C THR A 58 -12.52 -11.44 -5.88
N ALA A 59 -11.27 -11.46 -6.36
CA ALA A 59 -10.19 -10.68 -5.77
C ALA A 59 -10.48 -9.17 -5.73
N ALA A 60 -11.03 -8.62 -6.82
CA ALA A 60 -11.44 -7.22 -6.88
C ALA A 60 -12.56 -6.90 -5.88
N ALA A 61 -13.58 -7.74 -5.77
CA ALA A 61 -14.70 -7.55 -4.84
C ALA A 61 -14.21 -7.56 -3.38
N THR A 62 -13.41 -8.56 -2.99
CA THR A 62 -12.86 -8.64 -1.62
C THR A 62 -12.01 -7.43 -1.28
N VAL A 63 -11.21 -6.93 -2.23
CA VAL A 63 -10.43 -5.69 -2.00
C VAL A 63 -11.35 -4.49 -1.86
N ALA A 64 -12.38 -4.34 -2.70
CA ALA A 64 -13.32 -3.23 -2.60
C ALA A 64 -14.01 -3.22 -1.23
N ASP A 65 -14.50 -4.37 -0.75
CA ASP A 65 -15.16 -4.50 0.54
C ASP A 65 -14.22 -4.05 1.69
N VAL A 66 -12.99 -4.57 1.70
CA VAL A 66 -11.99 -4.20 2.73
C VAL A 66 -11.69 -2.71 2.74
N VAL A 67 -11.70 -2.08 1.57
CA VAL A 67 -11.38 -0.66 1.41
C VAL A 67 -12.57 0.23 1.76
N GLN A 68 -13.80 -0.18 1.43
CA GLN A 68 -15.01 0.58 1.75
C GLN A 68 -15.29 0.66 3.25
N ASP A 69 -14.87 -0.36 4.01
CA ASP A 69 -14.94 -0.35 5.47
C ASP A 69 -13.95 0.61 6.13
N ALA A 70 -13.00 1.17 5.37
CA ALA A 70 -12.03 2.12 5.88
C ALA A 70 -12.61 3.54 5.95
N ALA A 71 -12.16 4.31 6.94
CA ALA A 71 -12.51 5.73 7.00
C ALA A 71 -11.93 6.48 5.79
N PRO A 72 -12.59 7.51 5.24
CA PRO A 72 -12.10 8.27 4.08
C PRO A 72 -10.72 8.92 4.28
N THR A 73 -10.33 9.16 5.53
CA THR A 73 -9.03 9.76 5.91
C THR A 73 -7.90 8.73 6.04
N THR A 74 -8.21 7.44 5.96
CA THR A 74 -7.23 6.35 6.09
C THR A 74 -6.30 6.30 4.89
N ARG A 75 -4.99 6.20 5.14
CA ARG A 75 -3.99 6.00 4.09
C ARG A 75 -3.96 4.53 3.68
N LEU A 76 -4.04 4.27 2.38
CA LEU A 76 -4.04 2.91 1.85
C LEU A 76 -2.66 2.49 1.33
N TYR A 77 -2.23 1.29 1.69
CA TYR A 77 -1.09 0.59 1.09
C TYR A 77 -1.55 -0.78 0.59
N LYS A 78 -1.70 -0.93 -0.73
CA LYS A 78 -1.95 -2.23 -1.34
C LYS A 78 -0.64 -2.99 -1.44
N LYS A 79 -0.50 -4.06 -0.65
CA LYS A 79 0.62 -5.00 -0.73
C LYS A 79 0.27 -6.08 -1.75
N VAL A 80 1.16 -6.25 -2.73
CA VAL A 80 1.11 -7.31 -3.75
C VAL A 80 2.37 -8.16 -3.67
N ASP A 81 2.33 -9.34 -4.27
CA ASP A 81 3.49 -10.20 -4.46
C ASP A 81 4.60 -9.48 -5.26
N SER A 82 5.85 -9.57 -4.82
CA SER A 82 6.99 -8.89 -5.46
C SER A 82 7.35 -9.48 -6.83
N THR A 83 6.93 -10.72 -7.09
CA THR A 83 7.02 -11.37 -8.41
C THR A 83 5.75 -11.23 -9.25
N LEU A 84 4.79 -10.39 -8.80
CA LEU A 84 3.55 -10.08 -9.48
C LEU A 84 2.62 -11.28 -9.72
N ARG A 85 2.69 -12.32 -8.88
CA ARG A 85 1.69 -13.41 -8.88
C ARG A 85 0.34 -12.92 -8.37
N GLY A 86 -0.75 -13.55 -8.82
CA GLY A 86 -2.12 -13.24 -8.39
C GLY A 86 -2.79 -12.21 -9.28
N ASN A 87 -3.60 -11.32 -8.69
CA ASN A 87 -4.49 -10.41 -9.41
C ASN A 87 -4.13 -8.92 -9.22
N PRO A 88 -2.85 -8.50 -9.34
CA PRO A 88 -2.42 -7.16 -8.92
C PRO A 88 -3.15 -6.03 -9.67
N VAL A 89 -3.49 -6.20 -10.95
CA VAL A 89 -4.22 -5.19 -11.72
C VAL A 89 -5.65 -5.04 -11.19
N ALA A 90 -6.40 -6.13 -11.10
CA ALA A 90 -7.79 -6.12 -10.66
C ALA A 90 -7.92 -5.60 -9.22
N GLU A 91 -7.00 -6.00 -8.34
CA GLU A 91 -6.98 -5.55 -6.94
C GLU A 91 -6.63 -4.06 -6.82
N VAL A 92 -5.66 -3.55 -7.59
CA VAL A 92 -5.30 -2.11 -7.56
C VAL A 92 -6.43 -1.27 -8.17
N ASP A 93 -7.04 -1.71 -9.26
CA ASP A 93 -8.17 -1.02 -9.88
C ASP A 93 -9.38 -0.96 -8.94
N ALA A 94 -9.67 -2.05 -8.24
CA ALA A 94 -10.72 -2.09 -7.22
C ALA A 94 -10.44 -1.13 -6.06
N ALA A 95 -9.20 -1.10 -5.56
CA ALA A 95 -8.81 -0.17 -4.50
C ALA A 95 -8.92 1.31 -4.95
N LEU A 96 -8.54 1.63 -6.18
CA LEU A 96 -8.69 2.98 -6.74
C LEU A 96 -10.16 3.37 -6.89
N ALA A 97 -10.99 2.46 -7.40
CA ALA A 97 -12.43 2.69 -7.54
C ALA A 97 -13.11 2.89 -6.17
N ALA A 98 -12.82 2.04 -5.19
CA ALA A 98 -13.39 2.11 -3.84
C ALA A 98 -12.97 3.36 -3.06
N THR A 99 -11.80 3.95 -3.38
CA THR A 99 -11.32 5.18 -2.75
C THR A 99 -11.62 6.47 -3.54
N ASP A 100 -12.29 6.34 -4.69
CA ASP A 100 -12.47 7.42 -5.68
C ASP A 100 -11.15 8.14 -6.04
N ARG A 101 -10.07 7.37 -6.20
CA ARG A 101 -8.74 7.87 -6.55
C ARG A 101 -8.44 7.60 -8.01
N ALA A 102 -7.78 8.57 -8.66
CA ALA A 102 -7.44 8.47 -10.08
C ALA A 102 -6.12 7.73 -10.35
N VAL A 103 -5.19 7.68 -9.39
CA VAL A 103 -3.82 7.20 -9.61
C VAL A 103 -3.29 6.48 -8.38
N ALA A 104 -2.58 5.36 -8.60
CA ALA A 104 -1.76 4.68 -7.60
C ALA A 104 -0.28 4.75 -7.98
N ALA A 105 0.60 4.87 -6.99
CA ALA A 105 2.02 4.64 -7.16
C ALA A 105 2.31 3.14 -6.99
N VAL A 106 2.82 2.48 -8.04
CA VAL A 106 3.08 1.04 -8.04
C VAL A 106 4.59 0.80 -8.10
N ALA A 107 5.12 0.10 -7.09
CA ALA A 107 6.54 -0.23 -6.96
C ALA A 107 6.70 -1.65 -6.36
N PRO A 108 6.53 -2.71 -7.16
CA PRO A 108 6.47 -4.09 -6.67
C PRO A 108 7.84 -4.65 -6.28
N VAL A 109 8.92 -4.03 -6.77
CA VAL A 109 10.30 -4.44 -6.49
C VAL A 109 10.87 -3.53 -5.41
N MET A 110 11.23 -4.10 -4.27
CA MET A 110 12.09 -3.45 -3.30
C MET A 110 13.54 -3.53 -3.82
N PRO A 111 14.25 -2.41 -4.02
CA PRO A 111 15.67 -2.47 -4.36
C PRO A 111 16.43 -3.15 -3.21
N PRO A 112 17.43 -4.00 -3.51
CA PRO A 112 18.14 -4.74 -2.48
C PRO A 112 18.84 -3.78 -1.51
N SER A 113 18.74 -4.07 -0.21
CA SER A 113 19.32 -3.27 0.88
C SER A 113 20.83 -3.46 1.03
N SER A 114 21.40 -4.41 0.30
CA SER A 114 22.83 -4.69 0.21
C SER A 114 23.15 -4.97 -1.27
N GLY A 115 24.31 -4.52 -1.76
CA GLY A 115 24.71 -4.56 -3.18
C GLY A 115 24.88 -5.97 -3.80
N HIS A 116 24.18 -6.98 -3.32
CA HIS A 116 24.20 -8.35 -3.82
C HIS A 116 22.75 -8.85 -3.97
N GLY A 117 22.14 -8.50 -5.10
CA GLY A 117 20.84 -9.00 -5.58
C GLY A 117 20.88 -9.11 -7.12
N PRO A 118 20.06 -9.98 -7.73
CA PRO A 118 20.35 -10.58 -9.04
C PRO A 118 20.53 -9.54 -10.14
N THR A 119 21.74 -9.49 -10.69
CA THR A 119 22.09 -8.79 -11.93
C THR A 119 21.37 -9.45 -13.09
N GLY A 120 20.12 -9.04 -13.36
CA GLY A 120 19.39 -9.63 -14.48
C GLY A 120 17.90 -9.38 -14.54
N ALA A 121 17.45 -8.13 -14.45
CA ALA A 121 16.30 -7.64 -15.19
C ALA A 121 16.19 -6.14 -14.96
N SER A 122 16.53 -5.35 -15.99
CA SER A 122 16.08 -3.95 -16.09
C SER A 122 14.57 -3.95 -16.27
N GLY A 123 13.84 -4.28 -15.21
CA GLY A 123 12.38 -4.18 -15.13
C GLY A 123 12.02 -2.71 -15.12
N THR A 124 11.69 -2.18 -16.30
CA THR A 124 11.18 -0.82 -16.39
C THR A 124 9.80 -0.81 -15.72
N THR A 125 9.69 -0.25 -14.52
CA THR A 125 8.39 0.03 -13.90
C THR A 125 7.66 1.07 -14.75
N ARG A 126 6.79 0.60 -15.64
CA ARG A 126 5.95 1.46 -16.47
C ARG A 126 4.80 1.96 -15.57
N LEU A 127 4.79 3.25 -15.27
CA LEU A 127 3.60 3.92 -14.74
C LEU A 127 2.50 3.83 -15.81
N SER A 128 1.63 2.83 -15.74
CA SER A 128 0.40 2.84 -16.50
C SER A 128 -0.48 3.95 -15.94
N ARG A 129 -0.48 5.11 -16.61
CA ARG A 129 -1.61 6.04 -16.51
C ARG A 129 -2.82 5.27 -16.99
N VAL A 130 -3.78 4.96 -16.11
CA VAL A 130 -5.14 4.65 -16.52
C VAL A 130 -5.79 6.00 -16.81
N PRO A 131 -6.01 6.39 -18.08
CA PRO A 131 -6.55 7.71 -18.36
C PRO A 131 -8.06 7.66 -18.22
N ARG A 132 -8.62 8.36 -17.23
CA ARG A 132 -9.96 8.94 -17.40
C ARG A 132 -9.78 10.35 -18.01
N ARG A 133 -10.28 10.57 -19.23
CA ARG A 133 -10.36 11.90 -19.88
C ARG A 133 -11.53 12.73 -19.26
N PRO A 134 -11.58 14.06 -19.44
CA PRO A 134 -10.75 15.03 -18.74
C PRO A 134 -11.60 16.08 -17.99
N ALA A 135 -11.18 16.50 -16.81
CA ALA A 135 -11.45 17.85 -16.34
C ALA A 135 -10.26 18.33 -15.51
N HIS A 136 -9.82 19.54 -15.83
CA HIS A 136 -8.78 20.31 -15.18
C HIS A 136 -8.64 20.04 -13.68
N GLN A 137 -7.48 19.55 -13.24
CA GLN A 137 -6.74 20.15 -12.12
C GLN A 137 -5.37 19.50 -11.98
N THR A 138 -4.34 20.33 -12.08
CA THR A 138 -2.99 20.03 -11.65
C THR A 138 -2.99 19.88 -10.13
N CYS A 139 -2.90 18.65 -9.63
CA CYS A 139 -2.58 18.40 -8.23
C CYS A 139 -1.11 17.98 -8.13
N THR A 140 -0.30 18.91 -7.64
CA THR A 140 1.09 18.70 -7.23
C THR A 140 1.11 17.91 -5.92
N ASP A 141 1.01 16.58 -5.99
CA ASP A 141 1.07 15.77 -4.77
C ASP A 141 2.51 15.36 -4.45
N GLY A 142 3.02 15.84 -3.30
CA GLY A 142 4.42 15.82 -2.86
C GLY A 142 4.94 14.48 -2.35
N SER A 143 4.40 13.36 -2.85
CA SER A 143 4.65 11.99 -2.37
C SER A 143 5.87 11.31 -3.00
N ALA A 144 6.39 11.84 -4.11
CA ALA A 144 7.59 11.34 -4.77
C ALA A 144 8.63 12.47 -4.94
N ARG A 145 9.90 12.16 -4.71
CA ARG A 145 11.00 13.05 -5.12
C ARG A 145 11.59 12.53 -6.43
N ARG A 146 11.87 13.45 -7.35
CA ARG A 146 12.74 13.17 -8.49
C ARG A 146 14.19 13.29 -8.02
N VAL A 147 14.95 12.22 -8.17
CA VAL A 147 16.42 12.21 -8.05
C VAL A 147 16.93 11.69 -9.39
N ASP A 148 17.74 12.48 -10.09
CA ASP A 148 18.30 12.16 -11.42
C ASP A 148 17.26 11.66 -12.44
N GLY A 149 16.11 12.33 -12.48
CA GLY A 149 15.02 12.01 -13.42
C GLY A 149 14.16 10.80 -13.04
N ARG A 150 14.54 10.00 -12.01
CA ARG A 150 13.78 8.85 -11.53
C ARG A 150 12.82 9.24 -10.42
N LEU A 151 11.58 8.71 -10.46
CA LEU A 151 10.67 8.80 -9.31
C LEU A 151 11.15 7.84 -8.23
N VAL A 152 11.55 8.39 -7.08
CA VAL A 152 11.85 7.60 -5.89
C VAL A 152 10.67 7.78 -4.92
N PRO A 153 9.98 6.69 -4.53
CA PRO A 153 8.96 6.78 -3.50
C PRO A 153 9.63 7.27 -2.21
N ARG A 154 9.08 8.33 -1.59
CA ARG A 154 9.53 8.70 -0.25
C ARG A 154 9.25 7.53 0.68
N ARG A 155 10.20 7.21 1.58
CA ARG A 155 9.95 6.31 2.72
C ARG A 155 8.61 6.66 3.34
N LEU A 156 7.82 5.65 3.73
CA LEU A 156 6.58 5.84 4.46
C LEU A 156 6.81 6.90 5.55
N PRO A 157 5.98 7.95 5.64
CA PRO A 157 6.19 9.02 6.59
C PRO A 157 6.21 8.46 8.02
N ALA A 158 7.04 9.06 8.88
CA ALA A 158 7.02 8.75 10.31
C ALA A 158 5.60 8.93 10.87
N CYS A 159 5.21 8.05 11.80
CA CYS A 159 3.89 8.06 12.40
C CYS A 159 3.55 9.46 12.94
N PRO A 160 2.42 10.07 12.55
CA PRO A 160 2.02 11.36 13.09
C PRO A 160 1.65 11.19 14.58
N GLY A 161 2.36 11.91 15.46
CA GLY A 161 2.15 11.86 16.92
C GLY A 161 3.38 11.53 17.75
N ARG A 162 4.50 11.12 17.14
CA ARG A 162 5.74 10.87 17.89
C ARG A 162 6.51 12.17 18.10
N ALA A 163 6.47 12.72 19.31
CA ALA A 163 7.51 13.65 19.76
C ALA A 163 8.86 12.93 19.59
N ARG A 164 9.81 13.59 18.93
CA ARG A 164 11.15 13.04 18.75
C ARG A 164 11.83 12.98 20.12
N THR A 165 11.78 11.84 20.80
CA THR A 165 12.72 11.59 21.89
C THR A 165 14.10 11.42 21.27
N ARG A 166 14.93 12.46 21.40
CA ARG A 166 16.37 12.35 21.22
C ARG A 166 16.86 11.45 22.35
N HIS A 167 17.37 10.27 22.02
CA HIS A 167 18.26 9.58 22.94
C HIS A 167 19.56 10.38 22.97
N VAL A 168 19.87 10.92 24.15
CA VAL A 168 21.18 11.46 24.52
C VAL A 168 22.13 10.28 24.73
#